data_AF-A0A3N5HXQ9-F1
#
_entry.id   AF-A0A3N5HXQ9-F1
#
_cell.length_a   1.000
_cell.length_b   1.000
_cell.length_c   1.000
_cell.angle_alpha   90.00
_cell.angle_beta   90.00
_cell.angle_gamma   90.00
#
_symmetry.space_group_name_H-M   'P 1'
#
loop_
_entity.id
_entity.type
_entity.pdbx_description
1 polymer ?
#
loop_
_entity_poly.entity_id
_entity_poly.type
_entity_poly.pdbx_seq_one_letter_code
_entity_poly.pdbx_strand_id
1 'polypeptide(L)'
;EVMLQWNDGTWEHRAYWGANRIAWGDDGTPSRRFMGPLPPAGEWVRLEVAVDLVGLVDREINGMAFTLFDGRATWDRAGKVCRPVLFLDTDAIDLSRAAMA
;
A
#
# COMPACT_ATOMS: atom_id res chain seq x y z
N GLU A 1 7.00 15.97 -2.89
CA GLU A 1 6.60 14.63 -3.36
C GLU A 1 6.89 13.63 -2.27
N VAL A 2 6.02 12.63 -2.15
CA VAL A 2 6.16 11.58 -1.15
C VAL A 2 6.34 10.24 -1.86
N MET A 3 7.28 9.42 -1.40
CA MET A 3 7.53 8.09 -1.95
C MET A 3 7.65 7.06 -0.82
N LEU A 4 6.93 5.95 -0.98
CA LEU A 4 7.09 4.74 -0.20
C LEU A 4 7.93 3.74 -1.00
N GLN A 5 8.85 3.08 -0.31
CA GLN A 5 9.74 2.08 -0.90
C GLN A 5 9.74 0.83 -0.03
N TRP A 6 9.80 -0.33 -0.67
CA TRP A 6 9.91 -1.62 -0.01
C TRP A 6 11.17 -2.34 -0.50
N ASN A 7 11.76 -3.16 0.38
CA ASN A 7 12.90 -4.00 0.04
C ASN A 7 12.55 -5.48 0.17
N ASP A 8 12.76 -6.24 -0.91
CA ASP A 8 12.62 -7.70 -0.95
C ASP A 8 13.97 -8.42 -1.22
N GLY A 9 15.07 -7.69 -1.08
CA GLY A 9 16.38 -7.99 -1.68
C GLY A 9 16.79 -6.93 -2.70
N THR A 10 15.81 -6.24 -3.32
CA THR A 10 16.02 -5.06 -4.17
C THR A 10 15.12 -3.90 -3.73
N TRP A 11 15.39 -2.69 -4.20
CA TRP A 11 14.55 -1.51 -3.92
C TRP A 11 13.56 -1.21 -5.05
N GLU A 12 13.42 -2.07 -6.05
CA GLU A 12 12.61 -1.86 -7.27
C GLU A 12 11.10 -2.03 -7.04
N HIS A 13 10.64 -1.60 -5.87
CA HIS A 13 9.26 -1.63 -5.39
C HIS A 13 8.96 -0.28 -4.75
N ARG A 14 8.41 0.66 -5.53
CA ARG A 14 8.19 2.03 -5.07
C ARG A 14 6.87 2.57 -5.56
N ALA A 15 6.24 3.37 -4.72
CA ALA A 15 5.02 4.08 -5.03
C ALA A 15 5.16 5.54 -4.61
N TYR A 16 4.68 6.47 -5.43
CA TYR A 16 4.84 7.90 -5.15
C TYR A 16 3.57 8.70 -5.38
N TRP A 17 3.49 9.81 -4.65
CA TRP A 17 2.46 10.85 -4.78
C TRP A 17 3.11 12.20 -5.06
N GLY A 18 2.62 12.88 -6.09
CA GLY A 18 3.10 14.21 -6.49
C GLY A 18 3.90 14.21 -7.79
N ALA A 19 4.98 14.98 -7.82
CA ALA A 19 5.55 15.55 -9.05
C ALA A 19 6.63 14.70 -9.76
N ASN A 20 6.90 13.46 -9.32
CA ASN A 20 7.87 12.54 -9.92
C ASN A 20 9.29 13.11 -10.13
N ARG A 21 9.87 13.66 -9.07
CA ARG A 21 11.23 14.23 -9.02
C ARG A 21 12.26 13.28 -8.42
N ILE A 22 11.84 12.23 -7.72
CA ILE A 22 12.74 11.18 -7.23
C ILE A 22 13.00 10.18 -8.38
N ALA A 23 14.20 10.23 -8.96
CA ALA A 23 14.56 9.53 -10.19
C ALA A 23 15.08 8.09 -9.97
N TRP A 24 14.48 7.34 -9.03
CA TRP A 24 14.82 5.93 -8.78
C TRP A 24 13.81 5.01 -9.43
N GLY A 25 14.29 4.03 -10.21
CA GLY A 25 13.45 3.14 -11.00
C GLY A 25 12.84 3.79 -12.23
N ASP A 26 11.99 3.04 -12.92
CA ASP A 26 11.35 3.39 -14.18
C ASP A 26 9.88 3.76 -13.95
N ASP A 27 9.50 4.98 -14.36
CA ASP A 27 8.15 5.51 -14.12
C ASP A 27 7.08 4.65 -14.81
N GLY A 28 5.97 4.44 -14.11
CA GLY A 28 4.88 3.60 -14.58
C GLY A 28 5.07 2.10 -14.35
N THR A 29 6.24 1.67 -13.87
CA THR A 29 6.54 0.26 -13.52
C THR A 29 6.45 0.03 -12.01
N PRO A 30 6.54 -1.23 -11.53
CA PRO A 30 6.64 -1.55 -10.10
C PRO A 30 7.75 -0.80 -9.35
N SER A 31 8.83 -0.46 -10.06
CA SER A 31 9.97 0.25 -9.49
C SER A 31 9.75 1.73 -9.24
N ARG A 32 8.68 2.31 -9.82
CA ARG A 32 8.24 3.69 -9.59
C ARG A 32 6.80 3.88 -10.07
N ARG A 33 5.86 3.57 -9.18
CA ARG A 33 4.42 3.61 -9.47
C ARG A 33 3.79 4.93 -9.02
N PHE A 34 3.14 5.64 -9.95
CA PHE A 34 2.33 6.81 -9.61
C PHE A 34 1.02 6.42 -8.93
N MET A 35 0.75 7.00 -7.76
CA MET A 35 -0.45 6.73 -6.98
C MET A 35 -1.41 7.94 -6.90
N GLY A 36 -1.02 9.08 -7.47
CA GLY A 36 -1.86 10.27 -7.53
C GLY A 36 -1.15 11.56 -7.08
N PRO A 37 -1.88 12.69 -7.04
CA PRO A 37 -1.35 13.94 -6.51
C PRO A 37 -0.99 13.80 -5.02
N LEU A 38 -0.26 14.78 -4.47
CA LEU A 38 -0.03 14.84 -3.03
C LEU A 38 -1.37 14.88 -2.28
N PRO A 39 -1.51 14.13 -1.18
CA PRO A 39 -2.67 14.23 -0.31
C PRO A 39 -2.76 15.64 0.32
N PRO A 40 -3.94 16.03 0.84
CA PRO A 40 -4.09 17.32 1.50
C PRO A 40 -3.10 17.51 2.65
N ALA A 41 -2.57 18.73 2.78
CA ALA A 41 -1.62 19.06 3.82
C ALA A 41 -2.33 19.36 5.15
N GLY A 42 -1.66 19.09 6.26
CA GLY A 42 -2.14 19.42 7.61
C GLY A 42 -3.06 18.36 8.24
N GLU A 43 -3.27 17.23 7.57
CA GLU A 43 -4.07 16.12 8.08
C GLU A 43 -3.32 14.79 7.98
N TRP A 44 -3.76 13.82 8.79
CA TRP A 44 -3.29 12.44 8.70
C TRP A 44 -4.06 11.71 7.61
N VAL A 45 -3.39 11.44 6.49
CA VAL A 45 -3.96 10.65 5.40
C VAL A 45 -3.29 9.29 5.36
N ARG A 46 -4.10 8.23 5.29
CA ARG A 46 -3.57 6.88 5.08
C ARG A 46 -3.16 6.70 3.62
N LEU A 47 -1.92 6.29 3.41
CA LEU A 47 -1.42 5.82 2.12
C LEU A 47 -1.50 4.30 2.05
N GLU A 48 -2.21 3.76 1.05
CA GLU A 48 -2.29 2.32 0.79
C GLU A 48 -1.91 2.05 -0.67
N VAL A 49 -1.14 0.98 -0.88
CA VAL A 49 -0.70 0.54 -2.21
C VAL A 49 -0.99 -0.95 -2.32
N ALA A 50 -1.65 -1.34 -3.39
CA ALA A 50 -1.89 -2.75 -3.67
C ALA A 50 -0.57 -3.44 -4.05
N VAL A 51 -0.31 -4.62 -3.49
CA VAL A 51 0.99 -5.30 -3.60
C VAL A 51 1.35 -5.69 -5.04
N ASP A 52 0.36 -5.94 -5.89
CA ASP A 52 0.50 -6.24 -7.31
C ASP A 52 1.03 -5.05 -8.11
N LEU A 53 0.64 -3.83 -7.75
CA LEU A 53 1.08 -2.61 -8.44
C LEU A 53 2.57 -2.33 -8.28
N VAL A 54 3.19 -2.88 -7.23
CA VAL A 54 4.61 -2.73 -6.91
C VAL A 54 5.36 -4.06 -6.95
N GLY A 55 4.78 -5.11 -7.54
CA GLY A 55 5.49 -6.37 -7.80
C GLY A 55 5.87 -7.14 -6.53
N LEU A 56 5.09 -7.01 -5.46
CA LEU A 56 5.35 -7.63 -4.14
C LEU A 56 4.44 -8.82 -3.83
N VAL A 57 3.70 -9.33 -4.82
CA VAL A 57 2.90 -10.57 -4.65
C VAL A 57 3.84 -11.74 -4.33
N ASP A 58 3.55 -12.45 -3.25
CA ASP A 58 4.33 -13.59 -2.76
C ASP A 58 5.83 -13.31 -2.53
N ARG A 59 6.17 -12.05 -2.20
CA ARG A 59 7.53 -11.64 -1.86
C ARG A 59 7.71 -11.47 -0.36
N GLU A 60 8.88 -11.83 0.14
CA GLU A 60 9.28 -11.53 1.52
C GLU A 60 9.87 -10.12 1.58
N ILE A 61 9.24 -9.24 2.36
CA ILE A 61 9.70 -7.87 2.56
C ILE A 61 10.57 -7.82 3.81
N ASN A 62 11.81 -7.35 3.66
CA ASN A 62 12.77 -7.22 4.76
C ASN A 62 13.10 -5.75 5.11
N GLY A 63 12.56 -4.79 4.36
CA GLY A 63 12.82 -3.37 4.60
C GLY A 63 11.74 -2.44 4.04
N MET A 64 11.68 -1.23 4.59
CA MET A 64 10.80 -0.15 4.15
C MET A 64 11.52 1.19 4.30
N ALA A 65 11.31 2.10 3.36
CA ALA A 65 11.78 3.48 3.46
C ALA A 65 10.68 4.49 3.11
N PHE A 66 10.76 5.63 3.78
CA PHE A 66 9.87 6.78 3.59
C PHE A 66 10.70 7.93 3.05
N THR A 67 10.40 8.39 1.85
CA THR A 67 11.19 9.42 1.19
C THR A 67 10.32 10.62 0.88
N LEU A 68 10.87 11.79 1.17
CA LEU A 68 10.25 13.07 0.90
C LEU A 68 11.20 13.87 0.01
N PHE A 69 10.67 14.40 -1.08
CA PHE A 69 11.33 15.43 -1.86
C PHE A 69 10.64 16.77 -1.59
N ASP A 70 11.41 17.70 -1.03
CA ASP A 70 11.00 19.04 -0.63
C ASP A 70 9.91 19.09 0.46
N GLY A 71 9.86 20.20 1.20
CA GLY A 71 8.88 20.44 2.27
C GLY A 71 9.12 19.61 3.54
N ARG A 72 8.01 19.23 4.21
CA ARG A 72 8.03 18.43 5.45
C ARG A 72 6.85 17.46 5.48
N ALA A 73 7.11 16.25 5.95
CA ALA A 73 6.08 15.25 6.24
C ALA A 73 6.37 14.61 7.60
N THR A 74 5.31 14.14 8.26
CA THR A 74 5.39 13.30 9.44
C THR A 74 4.77 11.95 9.10
N TRP A 75 5.38 10.89 9.61
CA TRP A 75 4.99 9.52 9.35
C TRP A 75 4.53 8.86 10.65
N ASP A 76 3.55 7.98 10.55
CA ASP A 76 3.03 7.19 11.66
C ASP A 76 3.10 5.70 11.28
N ARG A 77 2.36 4.84 11.98
CA ARG A 77 2.31 3.39 11.80
C ARG A 77 2.29 2.99 10.33
N ALA A 78 3.19 2.08 10.00
CA ALA A 78 3.27 1.42 8.71
C ALA A 78 3.24 -0.09 8.85
N GLY A 79 2.86 -0.77 7.78
CA GLY A 79 2.80 -2.23 7.72
C GLY A 79 1.92 -2.70 6.58
N LYS A 80 1.67 -4.02 6.54
CA LYS A 80 0.73 -4.64 5.62
C LYS A 80 -0.63 -4.82 6.29
N VAL A 81 -1.69 -4.61 5.53
CA VAL A 81 -3.05 -4.98 5.94
C VAL A 81 -3.52 -6.12 5.06
N CYS A 82 -3.93 -7.23 5.68
CA CYS A 82 -4.68 -8.26 4.99
C CYS A 82 -6.16 -7.92 5.20
N ARG A 83 -6.88 -7.57 4.13
CA ARG A 83 -8.34 -7.46 4.21
C ARG A 83 -8.91 -8.87 4.02
N PRO A 84 -9.46 -9.51 5.06
CA PRO A 84 -10.13 -10.79 4.87
C PRO A 84 -11.33 -10.56 3.96
N VAL A 85 -11.34 -11.24 2.81
CA VAL A 85 -12.58 -11.40 2.06
C VAL A 85 -13.33 -12.51 2.76
N LEU A 86 -14.41 -12.15 3.45
CA LEU A 86 -15.31 -13.14 4.01
C LEU A 86 -16.09 -13.72 2.82
N PHE A 87 -15.74 -14.92 2.40
CA PHE A 87 -16.59 -15.69 1.51
C PHE A 87 -17.80 -16.12 2.33
N LEU A 88 -18.95 -15.50 2.06
CA LEU A 88 -20.22 -16.08 2.46
C LEU A 88 -20.43 -17.29 1.56
N ASP A 89 -19.99 -18.44 2.02
CA ASP A 89 -20.47 -19.68 1.45
C ASP A 89 -21.97 -19.74 1.72
N THR A 90 -22.78 -19.70 0.66
CA THR A 90 -24.24 -19.83 0.74
C THR A 90 -24.65 -21.13 1.42
N ASP A 91 -23.74 -22.11 1.53
CA ASP A 91 -23.97 -23.39 2.20
C ASP A 91 -23.57 -23.38 3.69
N ALA A 92 -22.90 -22.32 4.18
CA ALA A 92 -22.44 -22.22 5.58
C ALA A 92 -23.41 -21.49 6.52
N ILE A 93 -24.54 -20.97 6.01
CA ILE A 93 -25.60 -20.46 6.89
C ILE A 93 -26.52 -21.62 7.28
N ASP A 94 -26.17 -22.31 8.36
CA ASP A 94 -27.10 -23.19 9.05
C ASP A 94 -28.21 -22.35 9.73
N LEU A 95 -29.25 -22.02 8.95
CA LEU A 95 -30.45 -21.34 9.44
C LEU A 95 -31.31 -22.24 10.35
N SER A 96 -30.97 -23.53 10.54
CA SER A 96 -31.78 -24.44 11.37
C SER A 96 -31.72 -24.10 12.87
N ARG A 97 -30.75 -23.30 13.32
CA ARG A 97 -30.65 -22.83 14.71
C ARG A 97 -31.30 -21.45 14.96
N ALA A 98 -31.91 -20.83 13.94
CA ALA A 98 -32.58 -19.53 14.09
C ALA A 98 -34.07 -19.62 14.47
N ALA A 99 -34.63 -20.83 14.60
CA ALA A 99 -36.02 -21.04 15.03
C ALA A 99 -36.08 -21.86 16.33
N MET A 100 -35.79 -21.21 17.46
CA MET A 100 -36.25 -21.65 18.77
C MET A 100 -36.81 -20.44 19.51
N ALA A 101 -38.09 -20.17 19.27
CA ALA A 101 -38.99 -19.38 20.09
C ALA A 101 -40.26 -20.22 20.31
#